data_AF-A0A8J4H129-F1
#
_entry.id   AF-A0A8J4H129-F1
#
_cell.length_a   1.000
_cell.length_b   1.000
_cell.length_c   1.000
_cell.angle_alpha   90.00
_cell.angle_beta   90.00
_cell.angle_gamma   90.00
#
_symmetry.space_group_name_H-M   'P 1'
#
loop_
_entity.id
_entity.type
_entity.pdbx_description
1 polymer ?
#
loop_
_entity_poly.entity_id
_entity_poly.type
_entity_poly.pdbx_seq_one_letter_code
_entity_poly.pdbx_strand_id
1 'polypeptide(L)'
;VAIHVPSQLTELICPLVTDARILTPVIPENCFDVSAALDCKHEPEPFPSCKCDKTKATTPYYTQMYISKEPGRKNGTTLYCFTVDLVPDWALHPMSACGSSERLEKAEIYADEVWRRNITGIRVRTNGGAPRWISPTWGTSGTNSMRVTPLRWDYTAAVGGEFCIELNIPLDSFCLGVRSCSVSLFNESKKCCSTYATALPYLPDFHFILPHS
;
A
#
# COMPACT_ATOMS: atom_id res chain seq x y z
N VAL A 1 -29.79 -5.82 22.33
CA VAL A 1 -29.52 -4.50 21.70
C VAL A 1 -29.04 -4.79 20.29
N ALA A 2 -29.88 -4.58 19.29
CA ALA A 2 -29.49 -4.74 17.89
C ALA A 2 -28.66 -3.52 17.50
N ILE A 3 -27.39 -3.74 17.14
CA ILE A 3 -26.54 -2.68 16.60
C ILE A 3 -26.91 -2.57 15.12
N HIS A 4 -27.70 -1.56 14.78
CA HIS A 4 -27.95 -1.21 13.39
C HIS A 4 -26.67 -0.60 12.84
N VAL A 5 -25.94 -1.37 12.04
CA VAL A 5 -24.77 -0.88 11.30
C VAL A 5 -25.32 -0.12 10.09
N PRO A 6 -25.17 1.21 9.98
CA PRO A 6 -25.67 1.95 8.84
C PRO A 6 -24.99 1.48 7.56
N SER A 7 -25.75 1.40 6.47
CA SER A 7 -25.38 0.89 5.13
C SER A 7 -24.19 1.58 4.46
N GLN A 8 -23.60 2.61 5.09
CA GLN A 8 -22.39 3.29 4.64
C GLN A 8 -21.09 2.67 5.18
N LEU A 9 -21.18 1.66 6.05
CA LEU A 9 -20.01 0.91 6.54
C LEU A 9 -19.61 -0.28 5.63
N THR A 10 -20.38 -0.54 4.57
CA THR A 10 -20.18 -1.67 3.66
C THR A 10 -19.17 -1.44 2.53
N GLU A 11 -18.62 -0.23 2.39
CA GLU A 11 -17.51 0.05 1.45
C GLU A 11 -16.12 -0.05 2.09
N LEU A 12 -16.03 -0.50 3.34
CA LEU A 12 -14.76 -0.64 4.03
C LEU A 12 -14.15 -2.02 3.80
N ILE A 13 -13.02 -2.00 3.08
CA ILE A 13 -11.96 -3.00 3.13
C ILE A 13 -12.40 -4.36 2.59
N CYS A 14 -12.15 -4.59 1.30
CA CYS A 14 -11.96 -5.97 0.87
C CYS A 14 -10.90 -6.57 1.78
N PRO A 15 -11.17 -7.68 2.50
CA PRO A 15 -10.23 -8.21 3.47
C PRO A 15 -8.90 -8.41 2.77
N LEU A 16 -7.94 -7.55 3.10
CA LEU A 16 -6.56 -7.61 2.64
C LEU A 16 -5.82 -8.73 3.36
N VAL A 17 -6.41 -9.91 3.41
CA VAL A 17 -5.87 -10.98 4.24
C VAL A 17 -6.32 -12.31 3.68
N THR A 18 -5.43 -12.93 2.91
CA THR A 18 -5.41 -14.39 2.79
C THR A 18 -4.88 -15.06 4.06
N ASP A 19 -4.68 -14.33 5.17
CA ASP A 19 -4.33 -14.92 6.46
C ASP A 19 -4.68 -14.06 7.70
N ALA A 20 -5.87 -13.45 7.73
CA ALA A 20 -6.37 -12.90 8.99
C ALA A 20 -6.90 -14.08 9.78
N ARG A 21 -6.05 -14.66 10.62
CA ARG A 21 -6.55 -15.41 11.78
C ARG A 21 -7.17 -14.40 12.73
N ILE A 22 -8.46 -14.15 12.55
CA ILE A 22 -9.28 -13.48 13.55
C ILE A 22 -9.38 -14.47 14.72
N LEU A 23 -8.58 -14.28 15.76
CA LEU A 23 -8.77 -14.98 17.04
C LEU A 23 -9.99 -14.35 17.72
N THR A 24 -11.17 -14.95 17.55
CA THR A 24 -12.37 -14.54 18.27
C THR A 24 -12.53 -15.37 19.55
N PRO A 25 -13.00 -14.78 20.66
CA PRO A 25 -13.67 -15.56 21.70
C PRO A 25 -14.92 -16.19 21.08
N VAL A 26 -15.28 -17.40 21.54
CA VAL A 26 -16.44 -18.16 21.04
C VAL A 26 -17.73 -17.33 21.24
N ILE A 27 -18.37 -16.91 20.15
CA ILE A 27 -19.69 -16.24 20.15
C ILE A 27 -20.66 -17.08 19.30
N PRO A 28 -21.96 -17.23 19.68
CA PRO A 28 -22.90 -18.12 19.00
C PRO A 28 -23.14 -17.76 17.53
N GLU A 29 -23.47 -18.78 16.75
CA GLU A 29 -23.31 -18.98 15.29
C GLU A 29 -23.83 -17.94 14.28
N ASN A 30 -24.31 -16.75 14.65
CA ASN A 30 -25.10 -15.90 13.72
C ASN A 30 -24.61 -14.46 13.50
N CYS A 31 -23.32 -14.14 13.64
CA CYS A 31 -22.83 -12.77 13.38
C CYS A 31 -21.45 -12.72 12.71
N PHE A 32 -21.34 -13.14 11.45
CA PHE A 32 -20.29 -12.62 10.56
C PHE A 32 -20.76 -12.74 9.11
N ASP A 33 -21.32 -11.65 8.56
CA ASP A 33 -21.70 -11.58 7.17
C ASP A 33 -20.49 -11.16 6.32
N VAL A 34 -19.85 -12.13 5.69
CA VAL A 34 -18.71 -11.94 4.76
C VAL A 34 -19.15 -11.75 3.31
N SER A 35 -20.45 -11.61 3.05
CA SER A 35 -20.96 -11.44 1.68
C SER A 35 -20.41 -10.18 1.02
N ALA A 36 -20.25 -9.09 1.78
CA ALA A 36 -19.63 -7.86 1.31
C ALA A 36 -18.14 -8.03 0.93
N ALA A 37 -17.43 -8.95 1.59
CA ALA A 37 -16.05 -9.30 1.23
C ALA A 37 -15.96 -10.15 -0.05
N LEU A 38 -17.02 -10.90 -0.39
CA LEU A 38 -17.10 -11.70 -1.61
C LEU A 38 -17.47 -10.87 -2.85
N ASP A 39 -18.24 -9.79 -2.68
CA ASP A 39 -18.65 -8.86 -3.76
C ASP A 39 -17.59 -7.80 -4.11
N CYS A 40 -16.46 -7.83 -3.40
CA CYS A 40 -15.30 -7.03 -3.70
C CYS A 40 -14.72 -7.35 -5.09
N LYS A 41 -14.95 -6.46 -6.06
CA LYS A 41 -14.25 -6.51 -7.33
C LYS A 41 -12.79 -6.15 -7.09
N HIS A 42 -11.89 -7.12 -7.21
CA HIS A 42 -10.46 -6.84 -7.37
C HIS A 42 -10.28 -5.77 -8.44
N GLU A 43 -9.40 -4.79 -8.20
CA GLU A 43 -9.04 -3.79 -9.22
C GLU A 43 -8.78 -4.52 -10.54
N PRO A 44 -9.33 -4.03 -11.67
CA PRO A 44 -9.14 -4.70 -12.95
C PRO A 44 -7.64 -4.83 -13.21
N GLU A 45 -7.19 -6.09 -13.23
CA GLU A 45 -5.88 -6.45 -13.74
C GLU A 45 -5.70 -5.76 -15.11
N PRO A 46 -4.57 -5.04 -15.29
CA PRO A 46 -3.30 -5.74 -15.19
C PRO A 46 -2.21 -5.05 -14.36
N PHE A 47 -2.48 -4.15 -13.41
CA PHE A 47 -1.39 -3.53 -12.64
C PHE A 47 -0.55 -4.58 -11.87
N PRO A 48 0.79 -4.47 -11.87
CA PRO A 48 1.60 -3.63 -12.76
C PRO A 48 1.61 -4.20 -14.18
N SER A 49 1.57 -3.34 -15.20
CA SER A 49 1.33 -3.75 -16.61
C SER A 49 2.40 -4.67 -17.23
N CYS A 50 3.52 -4.91 -16.55
CA CYS A 50 4.57 -5.82 -16.99
C CYS A 50 4.26 -7.28 -16.61
N LYS A 51 4.75 -8.22 -17.43
CA LYS A 51 4.70 -9.65 -17.11
C LYS A 51 5.68 -9.97 -15.98
N CYS A 52 5.16 -10.14 -14.78
CA CYS A 52 5.91 -10.50 -13.58
C CYS A 52 5.01 -11.28 -12.60
N ASP A 53 5.62 -12.01 -11.69
CA ASP A 53 4.91 -12.71 -10.61
C ASP A 53 4.45 -11.71 -9.55
N LYS A 54 3.14 -11.45 -9.54
CA LYS A 54 2.48 -10.50 -8.62
C LYS A 54 2.10 -11.13 -7.28
N THR A 55 2.30 -12.44 -7.14
CA THR A 55 1.88 -13.18 -5.96
C THR A 55 2.52 -12.57 -4.71
N LYS A 56 1.71 -12.38 -3.66
CA LYS A 56 2.19 -11.84 -2.39
C LYS A 56 3.16 -12.82 -1.74
N ALA A 57 4.12 -12.30 -0.98
CA ALA A 57 5.09 -13.12 -0.26
C ALA A 57 5.88 -14.10 -1.14
N THR A 58 5.99 -13.87 -2.46
CA THR A 58 6.97 -14.55 -3.32
C THR A 58 8.29 -13.82 -3.36
N THR A 59 8.32 -12.53 -3.05
CA THR A 59 9.57 -11.82 -2.73
C THR A 59 9.68 -11.60 -1.23
N PRO A 60 10.90 -11.44 -0.68
CA PRO A 60 11.08 -11.15 0.75
C PRO A 60 10.58 -9.79 1.19
N TYR A 61 10.14 -8.92 0.27
CA TYR A 61 9.75 -7.54 0.56
C TYR A 61 8.24 -7.40 0.56
N TYR A 62 7.71 -6.63 1.51
CA TYR A 62 6.32 -6.18 1.49
C TYR A 62 6.20 -4.73 1.95
N THR A 63 5.12 -4.06 1.56
CA THR A 63 4.77 -2.76 2.13
C THR A 63 3.83 -2.94 3.30
N GLN A 64 4.06 -2.22 4.39
CA GLN A 64 3.15 -2.18 5.53
C GLN A 64 1.78 -1.65 5.10
N MET A 65 0.72 -2.10 5.78
CA MET A 65 -0.65 -1.80 5.40
C MET A 65 -1.05 -0.33 5.58
N TYR A 66 -0.32 0.43 6.40
CA TYR A 66 -0.67 1.81 6.74
C TYR A 66 0.25 2.81 6.08
N ILE A 67 -0.35 3.84 5.49
CA ILE A 67 0.33 4.99 4.92
C ILE A 67 0.38 6.10 5.97
N SER A 68 1.57 6.54 6.34
CA SER A 68 1.72 7.70 7.23
C SER A 68 1.67 9.01 6.45
N LYS A 69 1.31 10.10 7.15
CA LYS A 69 1.24 11.45 6.59
C LYS A 69 2.18 12.39 7.32
N GLU A 70 2.92 13.19 6.56
CA GLU A 70 3.79 14.25 7.09
C GLU A 70 3.61 15.54 6.29
N PRO A 71 3.90 16.72 6.87
CA PRO A 71 4.03 17.95 6.11
C PRO A 71 5.08 17.80 5.00
N GLY A 72 4.75 18.24 3.79
CA GLY A 72 5.70 18.28 2.69
C GLY A 72 6.75 19.38 2.84
N ARG A 73 7.75 19.36 1.97
CA ARG A 73 8.83 20.36 1.92
C ARG A 73 8.31 21.68 1.36
N LYS A 74 7.29 21.64 0.50
CA LYS A 74 6.62 22.84 -0.03
C LYS A 74 5.35 23.14 0.76
N ASN A 75 5.07 24.43 0.93
CA ASN A 75 3.80 24.86 1.52
C ASN A 75 2.62 24.30 0.72
N GLY A 76 1.62 23.78 1.43
CA GLY A 76 0.43 23.19 0.81
C GLY A 76 0.65 21.80 0.21
N THR A 77 1.76 21.13 0.51
CA THR A 77 2.00 19.74 0.09
C THR A 77 2.03 18.79 1.28
N THR A 78 1.67 17.53 1.03
CA THR A 78 1.66 16.44 2.01
C THR A 78 2.54 15.31 1.51
N LEU A 79 3.38 14.76 2.39
CA LEU A 79 4.09 13.52 2.16
C LEU A 79 3.22 12.34 2.61
N TYR A 80 2.99 11.40 1.69
CA TYR A 80 2.37 10.12 1.97
C TYR A 80 3.43 9.03 1.91
N CYS A 81 3.77 8.45 3.06
CA CYS A 81 4.90 7.54 3.20
C CYS A 81 4.45 6.08 3.29
N PHE A 82 5.12 5.25 2.52
CA PHE A 82 4.95 3.80 2.47
C PHE A 82 6.18 3.15 3.07
N THR A 83 5.99 2.38 4.13
CA THR A 83 7.07 1.66 4.80
C THR A 83 7.22 0.27 4.21
N VAL A 84 8.46 -0.12 3.93
CA VAL A 84 8.84 -1.46 3.50
C VAL A 84 9.33 -2.27 4.69
N ASP A 85 9.05 -3.56 4.68
CA ASP A 85 9.54 -4.51 5.66
C ASP A 85 9.73 -5.89 5.01
N LEU A 86 10.23 -6.86 5.78
CA LEU A 86 10.54 -8.20 5.29
C LEU A 86 9.48 -9.22 5.65
N VAL A 87 9.06 -9.99 4.66
CA VAL A 87 8.17 -11.13 4.83
C VAL A 87 8.89 -12.14 5.74
N PRO A 88 8.28 -12.57 6.86
CA PRO A 88 8.88 -13.58 7.71
C PRO A 88 9.15 -14.87 6.95
N ASP A 89 10.27 -15.55 7.24
CA ASP A 89 10.70 -16.76 6.52
C ASP A 89 9.62 -17.85 6.43
N TRP A 90 8.76 -17.97 7.44
CA TRP A 90 7.67 -18.95 7.46
C TRP A 90 6.50 -18.62 6.52
N ALA A 91 6.36 -17.34 6.14
CA ALA A 91 5.32 -16.85 5.23
C ALA A 91 5.85 -16.65 3.80
N LEU A 92 7.17 -16.54 3.64
CA LEU A 92 7.83 -16.45 2.35
C LEU A 92 7.60 -17.75 1.60
N HIS A 93 7.08 -17.68 0.37
CA HIS A 93 6.84 -18.86 -0.47
C HIS A 93 8.20 -19.42 -0.95
N PRO A 94 8.72 -20.48 -0.29
CA PRO A 94 10.14 -20.83 -0.39
C PRO A 94 10.47 -21.56 -1.70
N MET A 95 9.45 -21.99 -2.46
CA MET A 95 9.59 -22.64 -3.75
C MET A 95 9.40 -21.70 -4.94
N SER A 96 9.17 -20.40 -4.71
CA SER A 96 9.04 -19.45 -5.82
C SER A 96 10.42 -19.01 -6.32
N ALA A 97 10.59 -18.86 -7.63
CA ALA A 97 11.81 -18.31 -8.22
C ALA A 97 12.11 -16.86 -7.76
N CYS A 98 11.14 -16.23 -7.09
CA CYS A 98 11.20 -14.89 -6.54
C CYS A 98 11.70 -14.84 -5.09
N GLY A 99 11.69 -15.97 -4.36
CA GLY A 99 11.99 -16.01 -2.93
C GLY A 99 13.44 -15.70 -2.60
N SER A 100 14.35 -15.91 -3.55
CA SER A 100 15.78 -15.61 -3.43
C SER A 100 16.16 -14.18 -3.82
N SER A 101 15.18 -13.27 -3.96
CA SER A 101 15.45 -11.89 -4.38
C SER A 101 16.22 -11.11 -3.31
N GLU A 102 17.50 -10.85 -3.54
CA GLU A 102 18.37 -10.16 -2.57
C GLU A 102 18.14 -8.65 -2.47
N ARG A 103 17.59 -8.01 -3.52
CA ARG A 103 17.36 -6.56 -3.52
C ARG A 103 15.99 -6.16 -4.06
N LEU A 104 15.47 -5.10 -3.46
CA LEU A 104 14.35 -4.30 -3.94
C LEU A 104 14.86 -3.21 -4.89
N GLU A 105 14.51 -3.33 -6.16
CA GLU A 105 15.01 -2.44 -7.22
C GLU A 105 14.13 -1.20 -7.41
N LYS A 106 12.82 -1.35 -7.33
CA LYS A 106 11.84 -0.26 -7.47
C LYS A 106 10.51 -0.63 -6.81
N ALA A 107 9.71 0.39 -6.53
CA ALA A 107 8.29 0.24 -6.28
C ALA A 107 7.49 0.91 -7.41
N GLU A 108 6.33 0.36 -7.74
CA GLU A 108 5.33 1.01 -8.58
C GLU A 108 4.04 1.20 -7.77
N ILE A 109 3.40 2.36 -7.91
CA ILE A 109 2.13 2.70 -7.27
C ILE A 109 1.07 2.85 -8.37
N TYR A 110 -0.09 2.21 -8.18
CA TYR A 110 -1.23 2.37 -9.08
C TYR A 110 -1.93 3.70 -8.81
N ALA A 111 -1.73 4.64 -9.72
CA ALA A 111 -2.14 6.03 -9.55
C ALA A 111 -2.62 6.62 -10.87
N ASP A 112 -3.59 7.53 -10.79
CA ASP A 112 -4.17 8.17 -11.96
C ASP A 112 -3.15 9.14 -12.61
N GLU A 113 -2.75 8.82 -13.85
CA GLU A 113 -1.81 9.60 -14.65
C GLU A 113 -2.26 11.05 -14.90
N VAL A 114 -3.57 11.35 -14.80
CA VAL A 114 -4.12 12.72 -14.92
C VAL A 114 -3.47 13.64 -13.88
N TRP A 115 -3.20 13.12 -12.68
CA TRP A 115 -2.61 13.87 -11.57
C TRP A 115 -1.07 13.82 -11.54
N ARG A 116 -0.41 13.40 -12.63
CA ARG A 116 1.07 13.30 -12.67
C ARG A 116 1.81 14.58 -12.30
N ARG A 117 1.21 15.75 -12.56
CA ARG A 117 1.80 17.07 -12.29
C ARG A 117 1.67 17.49 -10.82
N ASN A 118 0.89 16.75 -10.05
CA ASN A 118 0.63 17.02 -8.63
C ASN A 118 1.68 16.39 -7.72
N ILE A 119 2.54 15.52 -8.27
CA ILE A 119 3.73 15.04 -7.58
C ILE A 119 4.81 16.11 -7.65
N THR A 120 5.20 16.63 -6.49
CA THR A 120 6.21 17.69 -6.36
C THR A 120 7.60 17.16 -5.99
N GLY A 121 7.68 15.89 -5.59
CA GLY A 121 8.91 15.16 -5.29
C GLY A 121 8.61 13.78 -4.72
N ILE A 122 9.65 12.95 -4.64
CA ILE A 122 9.61 11.69 -3.89
C ILE A 122 10.77 11.69 -2.92
N ARG A 123 10.51 11.48 -1.64
CA ARG A 123 11.53 11.24 -0.61
C ARG A 123 11.73 9.74 -0.47
N VAL A 124 12.96 9.27 -0.46
CA VAL A 124 13.27 7.87 -0.14
C VAL A 124 14.31 7.83 0.97
N ARG A 125 14.15 6.91 1.91
CA ARG A 125 15.00 6.77 3.08
C ARG A 125 15.15 5.29 3.40
N THR A 126 16.38 4.79 3.44
CA THR A 126 16.68 3.44 3.94
C THR A 126 16.66 3.41 5.46
N ASN A 127 16.63 2.22 6.03
CA ASN A 127 16.84 2.04 7.47
C ASN A 127 18.12 2.74 7.94
N GLY A 128 18.03 3.60 8.96
CA GLY A 128 19.15 4.37 9.51
C GLY A 128 19.84 5.35 8.54
N GLY A 129 19.36 5.47 7.29
CA GLY A 129 19.97 6.30 6.26
C GLY A 129 19.42 7.73 6.23
N ALA A 130 20.17 8.62 5.60
CA ALA A 130 19.69 9.97 5.31
C ALA A 130 18.62 9.95 4.21
N PRO A 131 17.55 10.77 4.32
CA PRO A 131 16.56 10.89 3.26
C PRO A 131 17.18 11.54 2.02
N ARG A 132 16.84 11.03 0.84
CA ARG A 132 17.18 11.65 -0.46
C ARG A 132 15.93 11.88 -1.29
N TRP A 133 15.98 12.89 -2.13
CA TRP A 133 14.89 13.21 -3.06
C TRP A 133 15.19 12.65 -4.44
N ILE A 134 14.18 12.04 -5.05
CA ILE A 134 14.22 11.59 -6.45
C ILE A 134 13.08 12.21 -7.23
N SER A 135 13.29 12.32 -8.54
CA SER A 135 12.28 12.80 -9.47
C SER A 135 11.17 11.76 -9.65
N PRO A 136 9.90 12.19 -9.76
CA PRO A 136 8.83 11.29 -10.14
C PRO A 136 9.04 10.77 -11.56
N THR A 137 8.85 9.47 -11.70
CA THR A 137 8.87 8.79 -12.99
C THR A 137 7.58 8.01 -13.17
N TRP A 138 7.17 7.82 -14.41
CA TRP A 138 5.95 7.11 -14.75
C TRP A 138 6.26 5.94 -15.69
N GLY A 139 5.33 5.00 -15.74
CA GLY A 139 5.28 3.93 -16.73
C GLY A 139 5.03 4.45 -18.14
N THR A 140 4.74 3.51 -19.03
CA THR A 140 4.20 3.86 -20.36
C THR A 140 2.88 4.59 -20.17
N SER A 141 2.58 5.59 -21.01
CA SER A 141 1.32 6.32 -20.87
C SER A 141 0.10 5.39 -20.96
N GLY A 142 -0.89 5.62 -20.10
CA GLY A 142 -2.10 4.80 -19.97
C GLY A 142 -1.94 3.57 -19.08
N THR A 143 -0.81 3.41 -18.39
CA THR A 143 -0.59 2.28 -17.46
C THR A 143 -0.96 2.61 -16.02
N ASN A 144 -1.15 3.89 -15.69
CA ASN A 144 -1.42 4.36 -14.34
C ASN A 144 -0.36 3.88 -13.33
N SER A 145 0.90 3.79 -13.79
CA SER A 145 2.02 3.28 -13.01
C SER A 145 2.98 4.41 -12.67
N MET A 146 2.92 4.90 -11.44
CA MET A 146 3.91 5.81 -10.88
C MET A 146 5.09 5.00 -10.33
N ARG A 147 6.32 5.40 -10.64
CA ARG A 147 7.53 4.65 -10.31
C ARG A 147 8.39 5.38 -9.28
N VAL A 148 8.76 4.63 -8.24
CA VAL A 148 9.76 4.98 -7.25
C VAL A 148 11.02 4.18 -7.57
N THR A 149 11.95 4.80 -8.30
CA THR A 149 13.15 4.13 -8.81
C THR A 149 14.31 5.11 -8.98
N PRO A 150 15.58 4.67 -8.84
CA PRO A 150 16.00 3.37 -8.30
C PRO A 150 15.94 3.36 -6.77
N LEU A 151 15.53 2.22 -6.17
CA LEU A 151 15.64 1.98 -4.73
C LEU A 151 16.98 1.31 -4.40
N ARG A 152 17.23 0.12 -4.99
CA ARG A 152 18.44 -0.70 -4.78
C ARG A 152 18.68 -1.04 -3.31
N TRP A 153 17.62 -1.39 -2.58
CA TRP A 153 17.71 -1.73 -1.17
C TRP A 153 17.95 -3.23 -1.01
N ASP A 154 18.96 -3.60 -0.22
CA ASP A 154 19.05 -4.95 0.33
C ASP A 154 18.10 -5.10 1.54
N TYR A 155 18.11 -6.29 2.14
CA TYR A 155 17.30 -6.60 3.33
C TYR A 155 17.48 -5.57 4.46
N THR A 156 18.72 -5.18 4.77
CA THR A 156 19.02 -4.29 5.90
C THR A 156 18.54 -2.87 5.63
N ALA A 157 18.69 -2.40 4.39
CA ALA A 157 18.24 -1.09 3.95
C ALA A 157 16.71 -1.00 3.85
N ALA A 158 16.05 -2.12 3.55
CA ALA A 158 14.60 -2.17 3.33
C ALA A 158 13.78 -2.24 4.63
N VAL A 159 14.24 -2.92 5.69
CA VAL A 159 13.50 -3.04 6.97
C VAL A 159 13.27 -1.66 7.58
N GLY A 160 12.02 -1.18 7.58
CA GLY A 160 11.70 0.18 8.05
C GLY A 160 12.15 1.28 7.09
N GLY A 161 12.65 0.93 5.91
CA GLY A 161 12.88 1.87 4.82
C GLY A 161 11.54 2.41 4.30
N GLU A 162 11.52 3.66 3.86
CA GLU A 162 10.31 4.32 3.39
C GLU A 162 10.54 5.04 2.06
N PHE A 163 9.48 5.07 1.25
CA PHE A 163 9.36 6.02 0.17
C PHE A 163 8.10 6.84 0.37
N CYS A 164 8.21 8.15 0.20
CA CYS A 164 7.14 9.10 0.41
C CYS A 164 6.89 9.90 -0.87
N ILE A 165 5.64 9.97 -1.29
CA ILE A 165 5.22 10.81 -2.41
C ILE A 165 4.76 12.18 -1.88
N GLU A 166 5.32 13.26 -2.41
CA GLU A 166 4.96 14.63 -2.04
C GLU A 166 3.88 15.14 -3.00
N LEU A 167 2.63 15.21 -2.52
CA LEU A 167 1.47 15.61 -3.32
C LEU A 167 0.93 16.98 -2.87
N ASN A 168 0.44 17.77 -3.83
CA ASN A 168 -0.37 18.97 -3.56
C ASN A 168 -1.89 18.71 -3.65
N ILE A 169 -2.27 17.43 -3.72
CA ILE A 169 -3.65 16.95 -3.68
C ILE A 169 -3.77 15.84 -2.63
N PRO A 170 -4.99 15.56 -2.16
CA PRO A 170 -5.27 14.39 -1.36
C PRO A 170 -4.88 13.06 -2.04
N LEU A 171 -4.47 12.07 -1.24
CA LEU A 171 -4.07 10.75 -1.73
C LEU A 171 -5.21 9.98 -2.42
N ASP A 172 -6.44 10.15 -1.96
CA ASP A 172 -7.64 9.52 -2.51
C ASP A 172 -7.97 9.99 -3.95
N SER A 173 -7.50 11.18 -4.32
CA SER A 173 -7.59 11.70 -5.68
C SER A 173 -6.47 11.14 -6.55
N PHE A 174 -5.32 10.82 -5.95
CA PHE A 174 -4.13 10.38 -6.67
C PHE A 174 -4.12 8.87 -6.94
N CYS A 175 -4.43 8.06 -5.94
CA CYS A 175 -4.50 6.60 -6.08
C CYS A 175 -5.86 6.18 -6.64
N LEU A 176 -5.87 5.07 -7.39
CA LEU A 176 -7.10 4.53 -7.99
C LEU A 176 -7.96 3.71 -7.01
N GLY A 177 -7.50 3.53 -5.77
CA GLY A 177 -8.24 2.91 -4.67
C GLY A 177 -8.82 3.93 -3.69
N VAL A 178 -9.99 3.63 -3.11
CA VAL A 178 -10.60 4.50 -2.09
C VAL A 178 -9.74 4.48 -0.83
N ARG A 179 -9.14 5.63 -0.49
CA ARG A 179 -8.21 5.80 0.65
C ARG A 179 -7.05 4.80 0.68
N SER A 180 -6.76 4.17 -0.45
CA SER A 180 -5.81 3.08 -0.56
C SER A 180 -5.05 3.14 -1.88
N CYS A 181 -3.86 2.58 -1.88
CA CYS A 181 -2.99 2.50 -3.04
C CYS A 181 -2.47 1.07 -3.18
N SER A 182 -2.59 0.53 -4.39
CA SER A 182 -1.91 -0.71 -4.78
C SER A 182 -0.45 -0.41 -5.09
N VAL A 183 0.45 -1.12 -4.44
CA VAL A 183 1.90 -0.97 -4.56
C VAL A 183 2.52 -2.29 -4.96
N SER A 184 3.30 -2.28 -6.04
CA SER A 184 4.05 -3.44 -6.51
C SER A 184 5.54 -3.28 -6.24
N LEU A 185 6.15 -4.25 -5.57
CA LEU A 185 7.56 -4.25 -5.19
C LEU A 185 8.36 -5.15 -6.11
N PHE A 186 9.35 -4.59 -6.80
CA PHE A 186 10.12 -5.29 -7.82
C PHE A 186 11.50 -5.69 -7.35
N ASN A 187 11.90 -6.90 -7.70
CA ASN A 187 13.30 -7.32 -7.60
C ASN A 187 14.15 -6.77 -8.77
N GLU A 188 15.47 -6.99 -8.70
CA GLU A 188 16.44 -6.56 -9.72
C GLU A 188 16.12 -7.06 -11.13
N SER A 189 15.65 -8.31 -11.24
CA SER A 189 15.29 -8.92 -12.52
C SER A 189 14.00 -8.36 -13.13
N LYS A 190 13.18 -7.68 -12.31
CA LYS A 190 11.83 -7.20 -12.62
C LYS A 190 10.82 -8.30 -12.99
N LYS A 191 11.19 -9.57 -12.81
CA LYS A 191 10.32 -10.74 -13.03
C LYS A 191 9.39 -11.01 -11.85
N CYS A 192 9.70 -10.46 -10.68
CA CYS A 192 8.93 -10.58 -9.45
C CYS A 192 8.44 -9.20 -9.03
N CYS A 193 7.17 -9.09 -8.72
CA CYS A 193 6.48 -7.81 -8.53
C CYS A 193 5.32 -7.93 -7.54
N SER A 194 5.57 -8.53 -6.36
CA SER A 194 4.53 -8.76 -5.36
C SER A 194 3.74 -7.47 -5.08
N THR A 195 2.41 -7.55 -5.22
CA THR A 195 1.51 -6.39 -5.08
C THR A 195 0.78 -6.42 -3.75
N TYR A 196 0.84 -5.30 -3.03
CA TYR A 196 0.24 -5.09 -1.73
C TYR A 196 -0.65 -3.86 -1.79
N ALA A 197 -1.78 -3.89 -1.08
CA ALA A 197 -2.55 -2.67 -0.89
C ALA A 197 -2.15 -2.04 0.45
N THR A 198 -2.11 -0.72 0.45
CA THR A 198 -1.78 0.11 1.60
C THR A 198 -2.86 1.18 1.72
N ALA A 199 -3.23 1.56 2.93
CA ALA A 199 -4.34 2.48 3.16
C ALA A 199 -3.98 3.53 4.19
N LEU A 200 -4.63 4.69 4.09
CA LEU A 200 -4.59 5.67 5.17
C LEU A 200 -5.25 5.06 6.42
N PRO A 201 -4.68 5.27 7.63
CA PRO A 201 -5.32 4.81 8.85
C PRO A 201 -6.74 5.36 8.93
N TYR A 202 -7.68 4.52 9.38
CA TYR A 202 -9.02 4.97 9.70
C TYR A 202 -8.94 5.79 10.98
N LEU A 203 -9.11 7.10 10.85
CA LEU A 203 -9.50 7.93 11.98
C LEU A 203 -11.02 7.84 12.03
N PRO A 204 -11.61 7.10 12.99
CA PRO A 204 -13.04 7.24 13.20
C PRO A 204 -13.31 8.71 13.55
N ASP A 205 -14.14 9.38 12.75
CA ASP A 205 -14.72 10.67 13.10
C ASP A 205 -15.64 10.47 14.31
N PHE A 206 -15.06 10.26 15.48
CA PHE A 206 -15.77 10.46 16.73
C PHE A 206 -15.90 11.96 16.90
N HIS A 207 -16.99 12.53 16.39
CA HIS A 207 -17.53 13.75 16.97
C HIS A 207 -17.72 13.49 18.47
N PHE A 208 -16.77 13.93 19.28
CA PHE A 208 -16.98 14.07 20.71
C PHE A 208 -18.07 15.13 20.87
N ILE A 209 -19.32 14.70 20.95
CA ILE A 209 -20.39 15.52 21.50
C ILE A 209 -20.03 15.67 22.97
N LEU A 210 -19.35 16.76 23.31
CA LEU A 210 -19.17 17.16 24.69
C LEU A 210 -20.58 17.30 25.28
N PRO A 211 -20.93 16.59 26.36
CA PRO A 211 -22.19 16.84 27.03
C PRO A 211 -22.17 18.29 27.52
N HIS A 212 -23.08 19.11 26.98
CA HIS A 212 -23.36 20.42 27.55
C HIS A 212 -23.83 20.21 28.99
N SER A 213 -23.01 20.68 29.94
CA SER A 213 -23.37 20.89 31.35
C SER A 213 -24.20 22.15 31.51
#